data_AF-M6VNV2-F1
#
_entry.id   AF-M6VNV2-F1
#
_cell.length_a   1.000
_cell.length_b   1.000
_cell.length_c   1.000
_cell.angle_alpha   90.00
_cell.angle_beta   90.00
_cell.angle_gamma   90.00
#
_symmetry.space_group_name_H-M   'P 1'
#
loop_
_entity.id
_entity.type
_entity.pdbx_description
1 polymer ?
#
loop_
_entity_poly.entity_id
_entity_poly.type
_entity_poly.pdbx_seq_one_letter_code
_entity_poly.pdbx_strand_id
1 'polypeptide(L)'
;MFGYVFYESLIQHPKVLTTVEISKRLEISYKGATLLKRRFQLFASQQLPKYKEITFKALEEEFKNFSLPPDENTDVSKKMKNRSYICADTAVLYSASERANKGRKRYRHGGATASIYLSEKLGGRQVGTLVHTIAVKGGPVFFHSVPNQKADTLGPILKEHLPIRTPLFTDQGYQWLWGIYRNHRSVNHSAKSKEGRYRWARDRWSKNGVHSQVAEGNQRLLKTSFGTYYYVKPENSTLYLNEFSFLKNVRVLGLDVISGDQGLLGIGLSNYGLKKSDLLNENWLKKSLRDYTYIKSNASENGDVISQSGYSLVNSSLQLQKAKTRLLKAMLAHNDFWMKSKGAYIQRKKELGHQKTALKIWNFISDPKKDNMYHSVSEVCSALKIHKITVMLILRKWLNLKIIEKRRVDRAWYDRSIDFAIRKKAKELPYLLYTNFKKAKNKKTLRSLK
;
A
#
# COMPACT_ATOMS: atom_id res chain seq x y z
N MET A 1 -3.23 -11.69 -37.31
CA MET A 1 -2.96 -12.52 -36.11
C MET A 1 -2.96 -11.74 -34.80
N PHE A 2 -2.08 -10.74 -34.60
CA PHE A 2 -2.05 -9.98 -33.34
C PHE A 2 -3.38 -9.29 -33.02
N GLY A 3 -3.98 -8.61 -34.01
CA GLY A 3 -5.29 -7.96 -33.85
C GLY A 3 -6.39 -8.93 -33.42
N TYR A 4 -6.40 -10.16 -33.95
CA TYR A 4 -7.33 -11.21 -33.53
C TYR A 4 -7.14 -11.58 -32.05
N VAL A 5 -5.89 -11.88 -31.62
CA VAL A 5 -5.57 -12.19 -30.22
C VAL A 5 -5.99 -11.04 -29.28
N PHE A 6 -5.76 -9.81 -29.70
CA PHE A 6 -6.12 -8.63 -28.93
C PHE A 6 -7.64 -8.48 -28.80
N TYR A 7 -8.37 -8.52 -29.92
CA TYR A 7 -9.82 -8.40 -29.97
C TYR A 7 -10.52 -9.50 -29.17
N GLU A 8 -10.12 -10.77 -29.37
CA GLU A 8 -10.65 -11.90 -28.61
C GLU A 8 -10.38 -11.77 -27.11
N SER A 9 -9.18 -11.32 -26.71
CA SER A 9 -8.86 -11.11 -25.30
C SER A 9 -9.73 -10.02 -24.67
N LEU A 10 -10.15 -9.00 -25.42
CA LEU A 10 -11.05 -7.95 -24.93
C LEU A 10 -12.47 -8.45 -24.72
N ILE A 11 -13.02 -9.19 -25.69
CA ILE A 11 -14.38 -9.73 -25.62
C ILE A 11 -14.50 -10.75 -24.49
N GLN A 12 -13.54 -11.67 -24.40
CA GLN A 12 -13.62 -12.78 -23.45
C GLN A 12 -13.35 -12.37 -22.00
N HIS A 13 -12.77 -11.19 -21.75
CA HIS A 13 -12.50 -10.72 -20.39
C HIS A 13 -13.78 -10.82 -19.53
N PRO A 14 -13.76 -11.39 -18.31
CA PRO A 14 -12.59 -11.71 -17.50
C PRO A 14 -11.89 -13.03 -17.84
N LYS A 15 -12.39 -13.88 -18.74
CA LYS A 15 -11.67 -15.10 -19.15
C LYS A 15 -10.35 -14.71 -19.84
N VAL A 16 -9.29 -15.45 -19.52
CA VAL A 16 -7.95 -15.25 -20.10
C VAL A 16 -7.76 -16.14 -21.33
N LEU A 17 -7.19 -15.59 -22.39
CA LEU A 17 -6.91 -16.33 -23.61
C LEU A 17 -5.58 -17.08 -23.48
N THR A 18 -5.62 -18.42 -23.43
CA THR A 18 -4.40 -19.23 -23.24
C THR A 18 -3.63 -19.45 -24.53
N THR A 19 -2.34 -19.78 -24.43
CA THR A 19 -1.52 -20.16 -25.59
C THR A 19 -2.11 -21.32 -26.38
N VAL A 20 -2.69 -22.31 -25.69
CA VAL A 20 -3.34 -23.46 -26.33
C VAL A 20 -4.57 -23.01 -27.12
N GLU A 21 -5.37 -22.11 -26.56
CA GLU A 21 -6.54 -21.57 -27.26
C GLU A 21 -6.13 -20.72 -28.48
N ILE A 22 -5.09 -19.90 -28.36
CA ILE A 22 -4.51 -19.14 -29.49
C ILE A 22 -4.03 -20.09 -30.60
N SER A 23 -3.30 -21.14 -30.24
CA SER A 23 -2.78 -22.13 -31.19
C SER A 23 -3.90 -22.83 -31.95
N LYS A 24 -4.97 -23.25 -31.25
CA LYS A 24 -6.13 -23.90 -31.86
C LYS A 24 -6.93 -22.98 -32.76
N ARG A 25 -7.24 -21.75 -32.31
CA ARG A 25 -8.07 -20.81 -33.05
C ARG A 25 -7.40 -20.22 -34.29
N LEU A 26 -6.09 -20.07 -34.26
CA LEU A 26 -5.31 -19.52 -35.38
C LEU A 26 -4.64 -20.60 -36.23
N GLU A 27 -4.81 -21.88 -35.88
CA GLU A 27 -4.18 -23.03 -36.55
C GLU A 27 -2.66 -22.89 -36.71
N ILE A 28 -2.01 -22.34 -35.67
CA ILE A 28 -0.55 -22.15 -35.64
C ILE A 28 0.11 -23.08 -34.64
N SER A 29 1.40 -23.32 -34.85
CA SER A 29 2.23 -24.03 -33.89
C SER A 29 2.16 -23.39 -32.49
N TYR A 30 2.27 -24.23 -31.45
CA TYR A 30 2.29 -23.76 -30.06
C TYR A 30 3.40 -22.73 -29.80
N LYS A 31 4.56 -22.87 -30.47
CA LYS A 31 5.67 -21.91 -30.41
C LYS A 31 5.26 -20.55 -30.99
N GLY A 32 4.59 -20.54 -32.15
CA GLY A 32 4.03 -19.33 -32.76
C GLY A 32 2.99 -18.65 -31.86
N ALA A 33 2.07 -19.44 -31.30
CA ALA A 33 1.06 -18.94 -30.35
C ALA A 33 1.69 -18.36 -29.08
N THR A 34 2.74 -19.01 -28.55
CA THR A 34 3.48 -18.53 -27.37
C THR A 34 4.08 -17.17 -27.65
N LEU A 35 4.70 -17.00 -28.81
CA LEU A 35 5.33 -15.76 -29.22
C LEU A 35 4.29 -14.63 -29.39
N LEU A 36 3.13 -14.92 -29.98
CA LEU A 36 2.01 -13.97 -30.04
C LEU A 36 1.53 -13.58 -28.63
N LYS A 37 1.36 -14.56 -27.73
CA LYS A 37 0.94 -14.30 -26.35
C LYS A 37 1.93 -13.38 -25.62
N ARG A 38 3.24 -13.64 -25.78
CA ARG A 38 4.29 -12.82 -25.17
C ARG A 38 4.34 -11.40 -25.73
N ARG A 39 4.14 -11.24 -27.04
CA ARG A 39 4.02 -9.91 -27.67
C ARG A 39 2.81 -9.16 -27.13
N PHE A 40 1.67 -9.83 -26.94
CA PHE A 40 0.48 -9.22 -26.35
C PHE A 40 0.70 -8.80 -24.90
N GLN A 41 1.35 -9.63 -24.08
CA GLN A 41 1.72 -9.28 -22.71
C GLN A 41 2.68 -8.09 -22.63
N LEU A 42 3.65 -8.03 -23.53
CA LEU A 42 4.56 -6.89 -23.63
C LEU A 42 3.80 -5.61 -24.01
N PHE A 43 2.94 -5.68 -25.03
CA PHE A 43 2.09 -4.57 -25.44
C PHE A 43 1.24 -4.06 -24.27
N ALA A 44 0.51 -4.95 -23.57
CA ALA A 44 -0.30 -4.58 -22.42
C ALA A 44 0.53 -3.90 -21.32
N SER A 45 1.73 -4.42 -21.04
CA SER A 45 2.65 -3.84 -20.05
C SER A 45 3.12 -2.43 -20.43
N GLN A 46 3.39 -2.19 -21.72
CA GLN A 46 3.80 -0.89 -22.23
C GLN A 46 2.67 0.15 -22.22
N GLN A 47 1.41 -0.26 -22.37
CA GLN A 47 0.26 0.65 -22.38
C GLN A 47 -0.28 0.96 -20.98
N LEU A 48 -0.06 0.08 -19.99
CA LEU A 48 -0.59 0.25 -18.63
C LEU A 48 -0.19 1.59 -17.94
N PRO A 49 1.02 2.13 -18.13
CA PRO A 49 1.39 3.43 -17.58
C PRO A 49 0.48 4.59 -18.01
N LYS A 50 -0.05 4.58 -19.24
CA LYS A 50 -0.98 5.63 -19.71
C LYS A 50 -2.28 5.63 -18.91
N TYR A 51 -2.87 4.46 -18.72
CA TYR A 51 -4.08 4.30 -17.89
C TYR A 51 -3.83 4.71 -16.44
N LYS A 52 -2.65 4.38 -15.89
CA LYS A 52 -2.23 4.81 -14.56
C LYS A 52 -2.19 6.33 -14.46
N GLU A 53 -1.54 7.01 -15.41
CA GLU A 53 -1.39 8.46 -15.39
C GLU A 53 -2.75 9.19 -15.46
N ILE A 54 -3.64 8.76 -16.35
CA ILE A 54 -4.99 9.35 -16.46
C ILE A 54 -5.80 9.11 -15.19
N THR A 55 -5.73 7.89 -14.64
CA THR A 55 -6.38 7.58 -13.36
C THR A 55 -5.84 8.46 -12.25
N PHE A 56 -4.52 8.66 -12.19
CA PHE A 56 -3.88 9.49 -11.19
C PHE A 56 -4.35 10.95 -11.28
N LYS A 57 -4.33 11.54 -12.49
CA LYS A 57 -4.80 12.91 -12.73
C LYS A 57 -6.27 13.08 -12.34
N ALA A 58 -7.14 12.17 -12.77
CA ALA A 58 -8.57 12.20 -12.43
C ALA A 58 -8.81 12.15 -10.91
N LEU A 59 -8.09 11.28 -10.19
CA LEU A 59 -8.17 11.20 -8.72
C LEU A 59 -7.59 12.44 -8.03
N GLU A 60 -6.52 13.01 -8.58
CA GLU A 60 -5.88 14.20 -8.02
C GLU A 60 -6.82 15.41 -8.11
N GLU A 61 -7.48 15.59 -9.25
CA GLU A 61 -8.49 16.62 -9.47
C GLU A 61 -9.69 16.41 -8.56
N GLU A 62 -10.23 15.19 -8.50
CA GLU A 62 -11.39 14.87 -7.67
C GLU A 62 -11.13 15.15 -6.18
N PHE A 63 -9.95 14.75 -5.68
CA PHE A 63 -9.62 14.81 -4.26
C PHE A 63 -8.71 15.99 -3.86
N LYS A 64 -8.47 16.95 -4.75
CA LYS A 64 -7.58 18.11 -4.52
C LYS A 64 -7.88 18.79 -3.18
N ASN A 65 -9.13 19.10 -2.88
CA ASN A 65 -9.54 19.76 -1.63
C ASN A 65 -10.36 18.86 -0.70
N PHE A 66 -10.17 17.55 -0.81
CA PHE A 66 -10.97 16.57 -0.07
C PHE A 66 -10.27 16.09 1.21
N SER A 67 -11.03 16.01 2.31
CA SER A 67 -10.56 15.42 3.55
C SER A 67 -11.68 14.67 4.26
N LEU A 68 -11.40 13.47 4.76
CA LEU A 68 -12.34 12.73 5.60
C LEU A 68 -12.36 13.28 7.04
N PRO A 69 -13.48 13.16 7.76
CA PRO A 69 -13.56 13.54 9.17
C PRO A 69 -12.42 12.90 9.98
N PRO A 70 -11.66 13.65 10.80
CA PRO A 70 -10.49 13.12 11.50
C PRO A 70 -10.75 11.89 12.39
N ASP A 71 -11.97 11.76 12.92
CA ASP A 71 -12.43 10.59 13.67
C ASP A 71 -12.75 9.41 12.73
N GLU A 72 -12.02 8.30 12.90
CA GLU A 72 -12.22 7.05 12.13
C GLU A 72 -13.56 6.36 12.44
N ASN A 73 -14.19 6.69 13.58
CA ASN A 73 -15.48 6.13 13.95
C ASN A 73 -16.67 6.92 13.38
N THR A 74 -16.42 8.01 12.66
CA THR A 74 -17.47 8.75 11.96
C THR A 74 -17.86 8.04 10.67
N ASP A 75 -19.16 7.97 10.39
CA ASP A 75 -19.67 7.42 9.13
C ASP A 75 -19.32 8.35 7.96
N VAL A 76 -18.62 7.79 6.96
CA VAL A 76 -18.19 8.52 5.77
C VAL A 76 -19.10 8.27 4.56
N SER A 77 -20.11 7.41 4.69
CA SER A 77 -20.99 6.99 3.57
C SER A 77 -21.61 8.17 2.82
N LYS A 78 -22.15 9.17 3.54
CA LYS A 78 -22.73 10.37 2.94
C LYS A 78 -21.70 11.22 2.19
N LYS A 79 -20.48 11.33 2.74
CA LYS A 79 -19.39 12.12 2.13
C LYS A 79 -18.79 11.45 0.90
N MET A 80 -18.89 10.12 0.81
CA MET A 80 -18.35 9.31 -0.29
C MET A 80 -19.38 8.93 -1.36
N LYS A 81 -20.68 9.27 -1.20
CA LYS A 81 -21.77 8.74 -2.04
C LYS A 81 -21.56 8.91 -3.55
N ASN A 82 -21.02 10.06 -3.98
CA ASN A 82 -20.78 10.39 -5.40
C ASN A 82 -19.29 10.61 -5.68
N ARG A 83 -18.42 9.89 -4.97
CA ARG A 83 -16.98 9.99 -5.09
C ARG A 83 -16.39 8.65 -5.48
N SER A 84 -15.23 8.68 -6.13
CA SER A 84 -14.45 7.47 -6.39
C SER A 84 -14.16 6.75 -5.07
N TYR A 85 -14.42 5.45 -5.04
CA TYR A 85 -14.19 4.61 -3.87
C TYR A 85 -13.01 3.68 -4.14
N ILE A 86 -11.87 3.94 -3.49
CA ILE A 86 -10.60 3.26 -3.77
C ILE A 86 -10.32 2.23 -2.68
N CYS A 87 -10.12 0.99 -3.09
CA CYS A 87 -9.66 -0.08 -2.20
C CYS A 87 -8.27 -0.55 -2.61
N ALA A 88 -7.45 -0.87 -1.61
CA ALA A 88 -6.24 -1.64 -1.83
C ALA A 88 -6.17 -2.85 -0.90
N ASP A 89 -5.79 -3.99 -1.47
CA ASP A 89 -5.61 -5.23 -0.70
C ASP A 89 -4.59 -6.17 -1.34
N THR A 90 -4.21 -7.24 -0.66
CA THR A 90 -3.29 -8.26 -1.14
C THR A 90 -3.89 -9.65 -1.01
N ALA A 91 -3.84 -10.42 -2.09
CA ALA A 91 -4.31 -11.79 -2.11
C ALA A 91 -3.25 -12.74 -2.65
N VAL A 92 -3.26 -13.96 -2.10
CA VAL A 92 -2.44 -15.07 -2.60
C VAL A 92 -3.13 -15.66 -3.82
N LEU A 93 -2.48 -15.59 -4.97
CA LEU A 93 -2.97 -16.17 -6.23
C LEU A 93 -2.60 -17.65 -6.33
N TYR A 94 -1.33 -17.97 -6.11
CA TYR A 94 -0.82 -19.33 -5.99
C TYR A 94 -0.11 -19.48 -4.66
N SER A 95 -0.37 -20.57 -3.92
CA SER A 95 0.25 -20.84 -2.62
C SER A 95 1.16 -22.06 -2.67
N ALA A 96 2.21 -22.04 -1.86
CA ALA A 96 2.99 -23.21 -1.46
C ALA A 96 2.10 -24.15 -0.63
N SER A 97 1.48 -25.13 -1.31
CA SER A 97 0.67 -26.16 -0.64
C SER A 97 1.50 -26.96 0.36
N GLU A 98 0.85 -27.66 1.28
CA GLU A 98 1.52 -28.56 2.21
C GLU A 98 2.27 -29.68 1.48
N ARG A 99 1.69 -30.17 0.38
CA ARG A 99 2.35 -31.09 -0.55
C ARG A 99 3.61 -30.49 -1.16
N ALA A 100 3.54 -29.24 -1.64
CA ALA A 100 4.72 -28.53 -2.15
C ALA A 100 5.80 -28.33 -1.06
N ASN A 101 5.37 -28.26 0.20
CA ASN A 101 6.23 -28.21 1.37
C ASN A 101 6.65 -29.58 1.92
N LYS A 102 6.31 -30.70 1.27
CA LYS A 102 6.60 -32.07 1.74
C LYS A 102 6.13 -32.31 3.19
N GLY A 103 4.96 -31.80 3.55
CA GLY A 103 4.41 -31.91 4.91
C GLY A 103 5.12 -31.04 5.97
N ARG A 104 6.08 -30.20 5.56
CA ARG A 104 6.81 -29.33 6.49
C ARG A 104 6.01 -28.08 6.79
N LYS A 105 6.16 -27.58 8.03
CA LYS A 105 5.63 -26.27 8.43
C LYS A 105 6.16 -25.19 7.49
N ARG A 106 5.28 -24.25 7.13
CA ARG A 106 5.58 -23.12 6.24
C ARG A 106 6.70 -22.26 6.81
N TYR A 107 7.25 -21.37 5.97
CA TYR A 107 8.23 -20.37 6.37
C TYR A 107 7.81 -19.65 7.65
N ARG A 108 8.78 -19.19 8.46
CA ARG A 108 8.73 -18.91 9.91
C ARG A 108 7.72 -17.87 10.42
N HIS A 109 6.73 -17.47 9.62
CA HIS A 109 5.71 -16.48 9.96
C HIS A 109 4.32 -16.96 9.48
N GLY A 110 3.25 -16.60 10.19
CA GLY A 110 1.89 -16.82 9.68
C GLY A 110 1.54 -15.80 8.57
N GLY A 111 0.44 -16.05 7.84
CA GLY A 111 -0.14 -15.08 6.91
C GLY A 111 0.15 -15.32 5.42
N ALA A 112 -0.31 -14.39 4.59
CA ALA A 112 -0.28 -14.49 3.13
C ALA A 112 1.16 -14.56 2.57
N THR A 113 2.07 -13.73 3.06
CA THR A 113 3.48 -13.75 2.63
C THR A 113 4.11 -15.12 2.83
N ALA A 114 3.97 -15.74 4.00
CA ALA A 114 4.58 -17.06 4.24
C ALA A 114 3.95 -18.18 3.39
N SER A 115 2.72 -17.99 2.91
CA SER A 115 2.05 -18.97 2.06
C SER A 115 2.59 -19.03 0.64
N ILE A 116 3.38 -18.06 0.19
CA ILE A 116 3.98 -18.07 -1.16
C ILE A 116 5.42 -18.60 -1.18
N TYR A 117 6.01 -18.84 -0.01
CA TYR A 117 7.37 -19.38 0.13
C TYR A 117 7.34 -20.82 0.63
N LEU A 118 8.31 -21.61 0.16
CA LEU A 118 8.58 -22.91 0.77
C LEU A 118 9.19 -22.76 2.17
N SER A 119 9.17 -23.85 2.94
CA SER A 119 9.89 -23.91 4.23
C SER A 119 11.39 -23.60 4.06
N GLU A 120 12.03 -23.06 5.11
CA GLU A 120 13.48 -22.80 5.14
C GLU A 120 14.30 -24.06 4.81
N LYS A 121 13.86 -25.22 5.31
CA LYS A 121 14.50 -26.53 5.05
C LYS A 121 14.39 -27.00 3.58
N LEU A 122 13.58 -26.32 2.77
CA LEU A 122 13.46 -26.54 1.32
C LEU A 122 14.03 -25.36 0.51
N GLY A 123 14.91 -24.57 1.15
CA GLY A 123 15.59 -23.43 0.53
C GLY A 123 14.79 -22.13 0.53
N GLY A 124 13.60 -22.08 1.15
CA GLY A 124 12.84 -20.83 1.32
C GLY A 124 12.46 -20.14 0.01
N ARG A 125 12.44 -20.86 -1.12
CA ARG A 125 12.16 -20.27 -2.45
C ARG A 125 10.71 -19.83 -2.58
N GLN A 126 10.49 -18.76 -3.33
CA GLN A 126 9.15 -18.32 -3.71
C GLN A 126 8.61 -19.28 -4.78
N VAL A 127 7.47 -19.89 -4.51
CA VAL A 127 6.75 -20.74 -5.47
C VAL A 127 5.34 -20.23 -5.72
N GLY A 128 4.82 -19.42 -4.82
CA GLY A 128 3.54 -18.75 -4.94
C GLY A 128 3.66 -17.32 -5.45
N THR A 129 2.52 -16.78 -5.86
CA THR A 129 2.41 -15.38 -6.27
C THR A 129 1.48 -14.65 -5.31
N LEU A 130 1.99 -13.57 -4.70
CA LEU A 130 1.20 -12.63 -3.93
C LEU A 130 0.89 -11.44 -4.84
N VAL A 131 -0.39 -11.06 -4.90
CA VAL A 131 -0.87 -9.99 -5.77
C VAL A 131 -1.36 -8.84 -4.91
N HIS A 132 -0.82 -7.66 -5.12
CA HIS A 132 -1.38 -6.42 -4.61
C HIS A 132 -2.35 -5.84 -5.63
N THR A 133 -3.53 -5.46 -5.17
CA THR A 133 -4.60 -4.91 -5.99
C THR A 133 -4.89 -3.50 -5.55
N ILE A 134 -4.91 -2.57 -6.49
CA ILE A 134 -5.43 -1.21 -6.32
C ILE A 134 -6.64 -1.10 -7.25
N ALA A 135 -7.82 -0.85 -6.69
CA ALA A 135 -9.07 -0.88 -7.45
C ALA A 135 -9.95 0.33 -7.12
N VAL A 136 -10.46 0.98 -8.16
CA VAL A 136 -11.49 2.01 -8.06
C VAL A 136 -12.86 1.36 -8.31
N LYS A 137 -13.85 1.63 -7.47
CA LYS A 137 -15.21 1.06 -7.62
C LYS A 137 -15.82 1.49 -8.96
N GLY A 138 -16.19 0.49 -9.78
CA GLY A 138 -16.69 0.73 -11.15
C GLY A 138 -15.64 1.26 -12.12
N GLY A 139 -14.40 1.42 -11.66
CA GLY A 139 -13.32 2.08 -12.39
C GLY A 139 -12.15 1.14 -12.70
N PRO A 140 -10.96 1.73 -12.99
CA PRO A 140 -9.76 0.99 -13.33
C PRO A 140 -9.22 0.16 -12.16
N VAL A 141 -8.45 -0.87 -12.50
CA VAL A 141 -7.84 -1.82 -11.56
C VAL A 141 -6.41 -2.11 -11.98
N PHE A 142 -5.50 -2.12 -11.01
CA PHE A 142 -4.10 -2.44 -11.20
C PHE A 142 -3.69 -3.59 -10.29
N PHE A 143 -3.06 -4.61 -10.88
CA PHE A 143 -2.55 -5.78 -10.18
C PHE A 143 -1.03 -5.81 -10.25
N HIS A 144 -0.38 -5.94 -9.09
CA HIS A 144 1.07 -6.01 -8.97
C HIS A 144 1.51 -7.31 -8.33
N SER A 145 2.49 -7.99 -8.91
CA SER A 145 3.15 -9.12 -8.26
C SER A 145 4.14 -8.58 -7.23
N VAL A 146 4.01 -9.01 -5.98
CA VAL A 146 4.81 -8.50 -4.86
C VAL A 146 5.41 -9.63 -4.04
N PRO A 147 6.63 -9.46 -3.47
CA PRO A 147 7.25 -10.45 -2.60
C PRO A 147 6.62 -10.54 -1.22
N ASN A 148 6.03 -9.46 -0.71
CA ASN A 148 5.50 -9.38 0.65
C ASN A 148 4.55 -8.18 0.82
N GLN A 149 3.92 -8.08 2.01
CA GLN A 149 2.98 -7.02 2.37
C GLN A 149 3.61 -5.83 3.15
N LYS A 150 4.94 -5.69 3.14
CA LYS A 150 5.64 -4.62 3.90
C LYS A 150 5.51 -3.28 3.19
N ALA A 151 5.70 -2.17 3.92
CA ALA A 151 5.59 -0.84 3.32
C ALA A 151 6.68 -0.55 2.30
N ASP A 152 7.88 -1.09 2.49
CA ASP A 152 9.02 -0.88 1.59
C ASP A 152 8.69 -1.43 0.19
N THR A 153 7.81 -2.45 0.13
CA THR A 153 7.31 -3.04 -1.10
C THR A 153 6.04 -2.34 -1.61
N LEU A 154 5.03 -2.16 -0.76
CA LEU A 154 3.71 -1.67 -1.21
C LEU A 154 3.59 -0.13 -1.22
N GLY A 155 4.39 0.57 -0.42
CA GLY A 155 4.39 2.02 -0.29
C GLY A 155 4.76 2.75 -1.58
N PRO A 156 5.87 2.39 -2.25
CA PRO A 156 6.21 2.95 -3.56
C PRO A 156 5.11 2.72 -4.59
N ILE A 157 4.60 1.49 -4.68
CA ILE A 157 3.53 1.13 -5.62
C ILE A 157 2.29 2.00 -5.39
N LEU A 158 1.82 2.11 -4.14
CA LEU A 158 0.67 2.94 -3.84
C LEU A 158 0.92 4.41 -4.18
N LYS A 159 2.08 4.97 -3.82
CA LYS A 159 2.44 6.37 -4.09
C LYS A 159 2.51 6.67 -5.59
N GLU A 160 2.96 5.71 -6.39
CA GLU A 160 3.03 5.82 -7.84
C GLU A 160 1.64 5.79 -8.49
N HIS A 161 0.68 5.06 -7.89
CA HIS A 161 -0.65 4.88 -8.44
C HIS A 161 -1.72 5.84 -7.91
N LEU A 162 -1.54 6.38 -6.70
CA LEU A 162 -2.58 7.15 -6.01
C LEU A 162 -2.03 8.49 -5.48
N PRO A 163 -2.76 9.60 -5.71
CA PRO A 163 -2.48 10.87 -5.06
C PRO A 163 -2.65 10.77 -3.53
N ILE A 164 -1.80 11.44 -2.77
CA ILE A 164 -1.73 11.36 -1.30
C ILE A 164 -3.05 11.75 -0.59
N ARG A 165 -3.87 12.61 -1.22
CA ARG A 165 -5.16 13.06 -0.69
C ARG A 165 -6.31 12.09 -0.98
N THR A 166 -6.09 11.07 -1.80
CA THR A 166 -7.13 10.10 -2.17
C THR A 166 -7.60 9.30 -0.94
N PRO A 167 -8.92 9.12 -0.73
CA PRO A 167 -9.42 8.23 0.32
C PRO A 167 -9.12 6.78 -0.05
N LEU A 168 -8.19 6.16 0.70
CA LEU A 168 -7.75 4.79 0.49
C LEU A 168 -8.33 3.88 1.57
N PHE A 169 -9.05 2.83 1.16
CA PHE A 169 -9.68 1.87 2.06
C PHE A 169 -9.01 0.49 1.98
N THR A 170 -8.60 -0.05 3.13
CA THR A 170 -7.87 -1.34 3.18
C THR A 170 -8.37 -2.23 4.32
N ASP A 171 -7.93 -3.48 4.36
CA ASP A 171 -7.98 -4.30 5.58
C ASP A 171 -6.94 -3.80 6.61
N GLN A 172 -6.99 -4.27 7.85
CA GLN A 172 -6.12 -3.87 8.96
C GLN A 172 -4.63 -4.22 8.79
N GLY A 173 -4.26 -4.99 7.76
CA GLY A 173 -2.86 -5.35 7.46
C GLY A 173 -1.95 -4.16 7.10
N TYR A 174 -2.53 -3.03 6.70
CA TYR A 174 -1.80 -1.88 6.17
C TYR A 174 -1.68 -0.75 7.18
N GLN A 175 -1.19 -1.06 8.38
CA GLN A 175 -1.13 -0.05 9.43
C GLN A 175 -0.32 1.15 8.97
N TRP A 176 0.91 0.98 8.48
CA TRP A 176 1.79 2.08 8.05
C TRP A 176 1.19 3.11 7.06
N LEU A 177 0.09 2.81 6.34
CA LEU A 177 -0.57 3.77 5.45
C LEU A 177 -1.14 5.00 6.16
N TRP A 178 -1.47 4.92 7.46
CA TRP A 178 -1.98 6.09 8.21
C TRP A 178 -1.01 7.27 8.25
N GLY A 179 0.29 7.02 8.04
CA GLY A 179 1.31 8.08 7.97
C GLY A 179 1.53 8.68 6.60
N ILE A 180 1.01 8.05 5.54
CA ILE A 180 1.19 8.49 4.15
C ILE A 180 -0.11 9.09 3.65
N TYR A 181 -1.21 8.34 3.70
CA TYR A 181 -2.52 8.74 3.21
C TYR A 181 -3.37 9.26 4.37
N ARG A 182 -3.59 10.57 4.39
CA ARG A 182 -4.38 11.21 5.45
C ARG A 182 -5.83 10.68 5.52
N ASN A 183 -6.40 10.40 4.35
CA ASN A 183 -7.76 9.90 4.22
C ASN A 183 -7.84 8.37 4.26
N HIS A 184 -6.76 7.68 4.68
CA HIS A 184 -6.77 6.23 4.84
C HIS A 184 -7.75 5.79 5.93
N ARG A 185 -8.56 4.76 5.66
CA ARG A 185 -9.34 4.04 6.68
C ARG A 185 -9.14 2.55 6.50
N SER A 186 -9.21 1.81 7.60
CA SER A 186 -9.14 0.36 7.57
C SER A 186 -10.30 -0.31 8.29
N VAL A 187 -10.69 -1.48 7.77
CA VAL A 187 -11.68 -2.37 8.38
C VAL A 187 -10.97 -3.57 8.98
N ASN A 188 -11.50 -4.10 10.08
CA ASN A 188 -11.00 -5.33 10.68
C ASN A 188 -11.92 -6.50 10.35
N HIS A 189 -11.55 -7.32 9.37
CA HIS A 189 -12.33 -8.51 9.02
C HIS A 189 -12.24 -9.64 10.06
N SER A 190 -11.27 -9.57 10.97
CA SER A 190 -11.10 -10.52 12.06
C SER A 190 -11.81 -10.09 13.36
N ALA A 191 -12.54 -8.97 13.34
CA ALA A 191 -13.30 -8.52 14.50
C ALA A 191 -14.43 -9.50 14.82
N LYS A 192 -14.39 -10.06 16.03
CA LYS A 192 -15.44 -10.91 16.58
C LYS A 192 -16.61 -10.07 17.09
N SER A 193 -17.80 -10.65 17.10
CA SER A 193 -18.97 -9.99 17.68
C SER A 193 -18.74 -9.59 19.14
N LYS A 194 -19.31 -8.44 19.52
CA LYS A 194 -19.30 -7.98 20.91
C LYS A 194 -20.24 -8.81 21.80
N GLU A 195 -21.25 -9.42 21.20
CA GLU A 195 -22.16 -10.31 21.92
C GLU A 195 -21.50 -11.66 22.21
N GLY A 196 -21.57 -12.10 23.46
CA GLY A 196 -20.99 -13.38 23.90
C GLY A 196 -21.58 -14.59 23.16
N ARG A 197 -22.87 -14.55 22.81
CA ARG A 197 -23.58 -15.59 22.06
C ARG A 197 -23.02 -15.81 20.66
N TYR A 198 -22.54 -14.73 20.02
CA TYR A 198 -22.06 -14.74 18.64
C TYR A 198 -20.55 -14.52 18.55
N ARG A 199 -19.79 -14.93 19.58
CA ARG A 199 -18.33 -14.71 19.67
C ARG A 199 -17.53 -15.31 18.50
N TRP A 200 -18.07 -16.30 17.80
CA TRP A 200 -17.46 -16.89 16.60
C TRP A 200 -17.94 -16.27 15.29
N ALA A 201 -19.03 -15.50 15.32
CA ALA A 201 -19.47 -14.71 14.18
C ALA A 201 -18.49 -13.54 13.96
N ARG A 202 -18.10 -13.34 12.70
CA ARG A 202 -17.30 -12.19 12.28
C ARG A 202 -18.24 -11.03 12.04
N ASP A 203 -18.06 -9.97 12.82
CA ASP A 203 -19.16 -9.03 13.05
C ASP A 203 -19.32 -8.00 11.92
N ARG A 204 -18.33 -7.80 11.03
CA ARG A 204 -18.38 -6.69 10.05
C ARG A 204 -17.62 -6.95 8.74
N TRP A 205 -18.37 -7.00 7.64
CA TRP A 205 -17.88 -6.84 6.26
C TRP A 205 -17.58 -5.38 5.89
N SER A 206 -18.21 -4.45 6.61
CA SER A 206 -18.04 -3.00 6.46
C SER A 206 -18.25 -2.30 7.81
N LYS A 207 -17.64 -1.12 7.98
CA LYS A 207 -17.85 -0.29 9.17
C LYS A 207 -17.85 1.18 8.74
N ASN A 208 -18.90 1.93 9.10
CA ASN A 208 -18.97 3.39 8.90
C ASN A 208 -18.75 3.81 7.43
N GLY A 209 -19.27 3.04 6.48
CA GLY A 209 -19.06 3.25 5.05
C GLY A 209 -17.70 2.80 4.51
N VAL A 210 -16.83 2.23 5.36
CA VAL A 210 -15.52 1.70 4.97
C VAL A 210 -15.60 0.19 4.75
N HIS A 211 -15.03 -0.31 3.64
CA HIS A 211 -14.86 -1.72 3.29
C HIS A 211 -13.72 -1.90 2.25
N SER A 212 -13.25 -3.13 2.05
CA SER A 212 -12.26 -3.51 1.02
C SER A 212 -12.83 -4.35 -0.12
N GLN A 213 -14.16 -4.52 -0.17
CA GLN A 213 -14.87 -5.41 -1.09
C GLN A 213 -14.55 -5.19 -2.58
N VAL A 214 -14.20 -3.97 -3.00
CA VAL A 214 -13.86 -3.67 -4.40
C VAL A 214 -12.57 -4.38 -4.80
N ALA A 215 -11.56 -4.39 -3.93
CA ALA A 215 -10.31 -5.11 -4.18
C ALA A 215 -10.55 -6.63 -4.11
N GLU A 216 -11.28 -7.11 -3.10
CA GLU A 216 -11.60 -8.54 -2.93
C GLU A 216 -12.39 -9.13 -4.11
N GLY A 217 -13.38 -8.39 -4.62
CA GLY A 217 -14.17 -8.81 -5.78
C GLY A 217 -13.32 -8.95 -7.04
N ASN A 218 -12.41 -8.00 -7.28
CA ASN A 218 -11.48 -8.07 -8.41
C ASN A 218 -10.44 -9.19 -8.23
N GLN A 219 -9.98 -9.45 -7.01
CA GLN A 219 -9.12 -10.60 -6.71
C GLN A 219 -9.83 -11.94 -6.92
N ARG A 220 -11.13 -12.03 -6.62
CA ARG A 220 -11.94 -13.22 -6.92
C ARG A 220 -12.01 -13.46 -8.43
N LEU A 221 -12.31 -12.43 -9.21
CA LEU A 221 -12.30 -12.51 -10.68
C LEU A 221 -10.93 -12.98 -11.19
N LEU A 222 -9.85 -12.35 -10.71
CA LEU A 222 -8.48 -12.72 -11.06
C LEU A 222 -8.21 -14.20 -10.77
N LYS A 223 -8.54 -14.70 -9.57
CA LYS A 223 -8.32 -16.10 -9.17
C LYS A 223 -9.08 -17.07 -10.06
N THR A 224 -10.35 -16.79 -10.34
CA THR A 224 -11.17 -17.63 -11.22
C THR A 224 -10.56 -17.69 -12.62
N SER A 225 -10.19 -16.55 -13.20
CA SER A 225 -9.60 -16.47 -14.54
C SER A 225 -8.22 -17.15 -14.62
N PHE A 226 -7.37 -16.95 -13.61
CA PHE A 226 -6.04 -17.56 -13.57
C PHE A 226 -6.07 -19.06 -13.24
N GLY A 227 -7.22 -19.58 -12.81
CA GLY A 227 -7.47 -21.02 -12.73
C GLY A 227 -7.26 -21.72 -14.08
N THR A 228 -7.56 -21.04 -15.19
CA THR A 228 -7.36 -21.58 -16.55
C THR A 228 -5.89 -21.82 -16.89
N TYR A 229 -4.96 -21.07 -16.29
CA TYR A 229 -3.52 -21.29 -16.48
C TYR A 229 -2.97 -22.45 -15.64
N TYR A 230 -3.74 -22.96 -14.66
CA TYR A 230 -3.33 -23.89 -13.60
C TYR A 230 -2.22 -23.37 -12.67
N TYR A 231 -1.12 -22.88 -13.23
CA TYR A 231 0.01 -22.32 -12.51
C TYR A 231 0.80 -21.33 -13.37
N VAL A 232 1.05 -20.14 -12.83
CA VAL A 232 1.99 -19.18 -13.40
C VAL A 232 3.20 -19.09 -12.48
N LYS A 233 4.38 -19.33 -13.06
CA LYS A 233 5.66 -19.14 -12.38
C LYS A 233 5.80 -17.70 -11.88
N PRO A 234 6.21 -17.46 -10.61
CA PRO A 234 6.37 -16.12 -10.06
C PRO A 234 7.20 -15.18 -10.93
N GLU A 235 8.22 -15.67 -11.63
CA GLU A 235 9.08 -14.85 -12.51
C GLU A 235 8.30 -14.18 -13.66
N ASN A 236 7.18 -14.79 -14.08
CA ASN A 236 6.35 -14.31 -15.17
C ASN A 236 5.07 -13.60 -14.70
N SER A 237 4.76 -13.62 -13.41
CA SER A 237 3.46 -13.18 -12.88
C SER A 237 3.14 -11.74 -13.29
N THR A 238 4.11 -10.82 -13.25
CA THR A 238 3.93 -9.42 -13.65
C THR A 238 3.36 -9.28 -15.05
N LEU A 239 3.88 -10.02 -16.04
CA LEU A 239 3.39 -9.97 -17.42
C LEU A 239 1.92 -10.38 -17.54
N TYR A 240 1.52 -11.45 -16.83
CA TYR A 240 0.14 -11.94 -16.84
C TYR A 240 -0.81 -10.99 -16.09
N LEU A 241 -0.36 -10.40 -14.98
CA LEU A 241 -1.13 -9.43 -14.20
C LEU A 241 -1.30 -8.10 -14.96
N ASN A 242 -0.27 -7.66 -15.67
CA ASN A 242 -0.31 -6.47 -16.52
C ASN A 242 -1.31 -6.66 -17.67
N GLU A 243 -1.27 -7.82 -18.33
CA GLU A 243 -2.25 -8.20 -19.35
C GLU A 243 -3.68 -8.12 -18.82
N PHE A 244 -3.93 -8.72 -17.65
CA PHE A 244 -5.25 -8.74 -17.05
C PHE A 244 -5.73 -7.34 -16.62
N SER A 245 -4.83 -6.55 -16.03
CA SER A 245 -5.09 -5.14 -15.65
C SER A 245 -5.43 -4.30 -16.88
N PHE A 246 -4.64 -4.45 -17.94
CA PHE A 246 -4.82 -3.72 -19.20
C PHE A 246 -6.18 -4.00 -19.82
N LEU A 247 -6.56 -5.28 -19.98
CA LEU A 247 -7.87 -5.66 -20.53
C LEU A 247 -9.03 -5.09 -19.70
N LYS A 248 -8.90 -5.09 -18.37
CA LYS A 248 -9.90 -4.49 -17.48
C LYS A 248 -9.99 -2.97 -17.69
N ASN A 249 -8.85 -2.29 -17.77
CA ASN A 249 -8.79 -0.83 -17.89
C ASN A 249 -9.27 -0.35 -19.26
N VAL A 250 -8.96 -1.06 -20.34
CA VAL A 250 -9.51 -0.78 -21.67
C VAL A 250 -11.03 -0.78 -21.67
N ARG A 251 -11.66 -1.76 -20.99
CA ARG A 251 -13.12 -1.85 -20.93
C ARG A 251 -13.78 -0.74 -20.11
N VAL A 252 -13.03 -0.09 -19.23
CA VAL A 252 -13.54 0.97 -18.35
C VAL A 252 -13.27 2.34 -18.95
N LEU A 253 -12.03 2.57 -19.39
CA LEU A 253 -11.55 3.88 -19.82
C LEU A 253 -11.52 4.06 -21.34
N GLY A 254 -11.72 2.98 -22.11
CA GLY A 254 -11.67 3.02 -23.56
C GLY A 254 -10.27 2.81 -24.15
N LEU A 255 -10.23 2.55 -25.45
CA LEU A 255 -8.98 2.42 -26.23
C LEU A 255 -8.46 3.77 -26.73
N ASP A 256 -9.31 4.78 -26.78
CA ASP A 256 -9.03 6.17 -27.14
C ASP A 256 -7.89 6.75 -26.30
N VAL A 257 -7.83 6.37 -25.02
CA VAL A 257 -6.72 6.65 -24.10
C VAL A 257 -5.35 6.31 -24.68
N ILE A 258 -5.26 5.22 -25.45
CA ILE A 258 -3.98 4.79 -26.06
C ILE A 258 -3.64 5.69 -27.26
N SER A 259 -4.66 6.17 -27.97
CA SER A 259 -4.54 6.96 -29.21
C SER A 259 -4.34 8.47 -29.00
N GLY A 260 -4.61 8.99 -27.79
CA GLY A 260 -4.49 10.41 -27.46
C GLY A 260 -3.06 10.98 -27.53
N ASP A 261 -2.04 10.11 -27.55
CA ASP A 261 -0.69 10.49 -27.99
C ASP A 261 -0.54 10.15 -29.48
N GLN A 262 -0.25 11.16 -30.28
CA GLN A 262 0.29 10.98 -31.63
C GLN A 262 1.40 9.92 -31.61
N GLY A 263 1.19 8.83 -32.38
CA GLY A 263 2.25 7.91 -32.78
C GLY A 263 2.26 6.55 -32.07
N LEU A 264 1.35 5.65 -32.46
CA LEU A 264 1.69 4.22 -32.66
C LEU A 264 0.60 3.40 -33.39
N LEU A 265 -0.56 3.98 -33.67
CA LEU A 265 -1.53 3.46 -34.64
C LEU A 265 -2.06 4.64 -35.48
N GLY A 266 -1.20 5.17 -36.34
CA GLY A 266 -1.53 6.26 -37.26
C GLY A 266 -2.47 5.80 -38.36
N ILE A 267 -3.63 6.43 -38.41
CA ILE A 267 -4.50 6.53 -39.59
C ILE A 267 -3.70 7.19 -40.72
N GLY A 268 -3.96 6.76 -41.96
CA GLY A 268 -3.16 7.02 -43.15
C GLY A 268 -2.71 8.47 -43.35
N LEU A 269 -1.43 8.72 -43.11
CA LEU A 269 -0.66 9.79 -43.73
C LEU A 269 0.60 9.16 -44.34
N SER A 270 0.76 9.39 -45.63
CA SER A 270 1.61 8.72 -46.60
C SER A 270 3.11 8.99 -46.45
N ASN A 271 3.66 9.06 -45.24
CA ASN A 271 5.10 9.33 -45.03
C ASN A 271 5.69 8.70 -43.75
N TYR A 272 5.27 7.48 -43.42
CA TYR A 272 5.98 6.64 -42.44
C TYR A 272 6.69 5.50 -43.15
N GLY A 273 7.91 5.77 -43.63
CA GLY A 273 8.91 4.72 -43.61
C GLY A 273 8.96 4.19 -42.17
N LEU A 274 8.72 2.88 -41.98
CA LEU A 274 9.06 2.19 -40.74
C LEU A 274 10.40 2.75 -40.29
N LYS A 275 10.48 3.39 -39.10
CA LYS A 275 11.78 3.56 -38.47
C LYS A 275 12.34 2.15 -38.40
N LYS A 276 13.27 1.82 -39.30
CA LYS A 276 14.05 0.59 -39.24
C LYS A 276 14.73 0.69 -37.88
N SER A 277 14.14 0.04 -36.89
CA SER A 277 14.87 -0.21 -35.67
C SER A 277 16.03 -1.08 -36.10
N ASP A 278 17.27 -0.66 -35.84
CA ASP A 278 18.48 -1.48 -36.01
C ASP A 278 18.48 -2.74 -35.11
N LEU A 279 17.33 -3.12 -34.57
CA LEU A 279 17.07 -4.28 -33.73
C LEU A 279 16.80 -5.55 -34.57
N LEU A 280 17.58 -5.74 -35.64
CA LEU A 280 17.74 -7.03 -36.35
C LEU A 280 18.56 -8.04 -35.52
N ASN A 281 18.57 -7.91 -34.18
CA ASN A 281 19.15 -8.90 -33.29
C ASN A 281 18.04 -9.82 -32.78
N GLU A 282 18.24 -11.13 -32.91
CA GLU A 282 17.29 -12.24 -32.63
C GLU A 282 16.74 -12.31 -31.18
N ASN A 283 16.96 -11.29 -30.33
CA ASN A 283 16.59 -11.32 -28.92
C ASN A 283 15.87 -10.06 -28.39
N TRP A 284 15.38 -9.14 -29.25
CA TRP A 284 14.70 -7.92 -28.79
C TRP A 284 13.51 -8.21 -27.86
N LEU A 285 12.64 -9.16 -28.24
CA LEU A 285 11.44 -9.50 -27.48
C LEU A 285 11.82 -10.04 -26.10
N LYS A 286 12.84 -10.89 -26.05
CA LYS A 286 13.36 -11.45 -24.79
C LYS A 286 13.95 -10.36 -23.90
N LYS A 287 14.65 -9.37 -24.49
CA LYS A 287 15.19 -8.21 -23.78
C LYS A 287 14.07 -7.35 -23.21
N SER A 288 13.10 -6.94 -24.04
CA SER A 288 11.98 -6.11 -23.60
C SER A 288 11.10 -6.81 -22.56
N LEU A 289 10.93 -8.13 -22.63
CA LEU A 289 10.18 -8.87 -21.62
C LEU A 289 10.90 -8.91 -20.27
N ARG A 290 12.24 -8.91 -20.24
CA ARG A 290 13.01 -8.92 -18.98
C ARG A 290 12.71 -7.70 -18.13
N ASP A 291 12.49 -6.53 -18.75
CA ASP A 291 12.14 -5.29 -18.05
C ASP A 291 10.83 -5.41 -17.26
N TYR A 292 9.96 -6.34 -17.64
CA TYR A 292 8.67 -6.62 -17.00
C TYR A 292 8.63 -8.00 -16.32
N THR A 293 9.75 -8.69 -16.20
CA THR A 293 9.82 -9.91 -15.37
C THR A 293 9.81 -9.53 -13.89
N TYR A 294 9.23 -10.41 -13.08
CA TYR A 294 9.18 -10.19 -11.64
C TYR A 294 10.60 -10.24 -11.06
N ILE A 295 11.07 -9.09 -10.58
CA ILE A 295 12.35 -9.00 -9.86
C ILE A 295 12.10 -9.47 -8.43
N LYS A 296 12.69 -10.61 -8.08
CA LYS A 296 12.75 -11.06 -6.69
C LYS A 296 13.59 -10.02 -5.93
N SER A 297 12.97 -9.18 -5.11
CA SER A 297 13.70 -8.19 -4.33
C SER A 297 14.75 -8.90 -3.47
N ASN A 298 16.02 -8.77 -3.83
CA ASN A 298 17.08 -8.84 -2.84
C ASN A 298 16.84 -7.66 -1.88
N ALA A 299 17.01 -7.89 -0.59
CA ALA A 299 16.78 -6.85 0.40
C ALA A 299 17.66 -5.62 0.09
N SER A 300 17.00 -4.48 -0.16
CA SER A 300 17.49 -3.10 -0.15
C SER A 300 18.71 -2.72 -1.02
N GLU A 301 18.45 -1.96 -2.09
CA GLU A 301 19.41 -0.95 -2.62
C GLU A 301 18.81 0.46 -2.79
N ASN A 302 17.52 0.67 -2.56
CA ASN A 302 16.92 2.01 -2.65
C ASN A 302 16.95 2.73 -1.29
N GLY A 303 17.96 3.57 -1.09
CA GLY A 303 18.18 4.37 0.13
C GLY A 303 17.10 5.40 0.47
N ASP A 304 16.13 5.62 -0.41
CA ASP A 304 15.04 6.62 -0.24
C ASP A 304 13.66 6.02 0.02
N VAL A 305 13.53 4.69 0.05
CA VAL A 305 12.24 4.05 0.25
C VAL A 305 12.10 3.67 1.70
N ILE A 306 11.24 4.40 2.40
CA ILE A 306 10.53 4.03 3.63
C ILE A 306 11.20 2.84 4.32
N SER A 307 12.19 3.06 5.19
CA SER A 307 12.82 1.95 5.87
C SER A 307 11.88 1.42 6.96
N GLN A 308 11.71 0.10 7.02
CA GLN A 308 10.94 -0.54 8.09
C GLN A 308 11.75 -1.58 8.84
N SER A 309 11.53 -1.63 10.16
CA SER A 309 11.41 -2.93 10.81
C SER A 309 9.98 -3.41 10.58
N GLY A 310 9.73 -4.69 10.35
CA GLY A 310 8.43 -5.25 9.88
C GLY A 310 7.13 -4.89 10.63
N TYR A 311 7.14 -3.95 11.57
CA TYR A 311 6.01 -3.41 12.32
C TYR A 311 5.81 -1.87 12.21
N SER A 312 6.84 -1.06 11.91
CA SER A 312 6.76 0.42 11.95
C SER A 312 7.70 1.10 10.93
N LEU A 313 7.32 2.29 10.49
CA LEU A 313 8.15 3.22 9.72
C LEU A 313 9.36 3.72 10.55
N VAL A 314 10.49 3.93 9.89
CA VAL A 314 11.78 4.33 10.47
C VAL A 314 12.22 5.65 9.84
N ASN A 315 12.98 6.48 10.59
CA ASN A 315 13.50 7.74 10.06
C ASN A 315 14.63 7.48 9.05
N SER A 316 14.62 8.20 7.92
CA SER A 316 15.64 8.05 6.88
C SER A 316 17.00 8.63 7.28
N SER A 317 18.07 8.20 6.62
CA SER A 317 19.44 8.72 6.82
C SER A 317 19.51 10.23 6.57
N LEU A 318 18.84 10.73 5.53
CA LEU A 318 18.76 12.15 5.20
C LEU A 318 18.09 12.97 6.32
N GLN A 319 17.02 12.45 6.92
CA GLN A 319 16.34 13.11 8.04
C GLN A 319 17.22 13.13 9.29
N LEU A 320 18.02 12.08 9.52
CA LEU A 320 18.97 12.03 10.64
C LEU A 320 20.10 13.06 10.47
N GLN A 321 20.68 13.21 9.28
CA GLN A 321 21.74 14.19 9.02
C GLN A 321 21.28 15.64 9.27
N LYS A 322 20.02 15.95 8.96
CA LYS A 322 19.43 17.29 9.15
C LYS A 322 18.99 17.58 10.60
N ALA A 323 18.98 16.59 11.48
CA ALA A 323 18.40 16.72 12.81
C ALA A 323 19.38 17.31 13.83
N LYS A 324 18.89 18.23 14.68
CA LYS A 324 19.65 18.73 15.84
C LYS A 324 19.96 17.61 16.83
N THR A 325 21.06 17.70 17.57
CA THR A 325 21.58 16.67 18.51
C THR A 325 20.51 16.01 19.39
N ARG A 326 19.65 16.79 20.06
CA ARG A 326 18.58 16.25 20.93
C ARG A 326 17.51 15.48 20.16
N LEU A 327 17.13 15.96 18.98
CA LEU A 327 16.14 15.33 18.11
C LEU A 327 16.73 14.07 17.46
N LEU A 328 17.96 14.16 16.98
CA LEU A 328 18.74 13.05 16.42
C LEU A 328 18.79 11.86 17.39
N LYS A 329 19.11 12.11 18.66
CA LYS A 329 19.14 11.06 19.70
C LYS A 329 17.78 10.37 19.87
N ALA A 330 16.68 11.12 19.76
CA ALA A 330 15.34 10.57 19.88
C ALA A 330 14.93 9.76 18.63
N MET A 331 15.30 10.21 17.43
CA MET A 331 15.07 9.50 16.17
C MET A 331 15.87 8.20 16.09
N LEU A 332 17.15 8.23 16.50
CA LEU A 332 17.99 7.03 16.58
C LEU A 332 17.42 6.02 17.58
N ALA A 333 16.93 6.47 18.74
CA ALA A 333 16.30 5.57 19.71
C ALA A 333 15.06 4.87 19.16
N HIS A 334 14.26 5.56 18.35
CA HIS A 334 13.13 4.97 17.62
C HIS A 334 13.61 3.93 16.60
N ASN A 335 14.55 4.31 15.73
CA ASN A 335 15.11 3.40 14.73
C ASN A 335 15.68 2.13 15.38
N ASP A 336 16.43 2.28 16.48
CA ASP A 336 16.99 1.18 17.26
C ASP A 336 15.93 0.26 17.88
N PHE A 337 14.83 0.81 18.40
CA PHE A 337 13.77 0.03 19.03
C PHE A 337 13.11 -0.92 18.03
N TRP A 338 12.83 -0.40 16.84
CA TRP A 338 12.18 -1.12 15.75
C TRP A 338 13.14 -2.09 15.07
N MET A 339 14.32 -1.63 14.65
CA MET A 339 15.28 -2.47 13.90
C MET A 339 15.87 -3.60 14.74
N LYS A 340 16.19 -3.36 16.02
CA LYS A 340 16.79 -4.38 16.90
C LYS A 340 15.75 -5.25 17.61
N SER A 341 14.48 -5.21 17.18
CA SER A 341 13.36 -5.97 17.78
C SER A 341 13.26 -5.82 19.30
N LYS A 342 13.59 -4.64 19.84
CA LYS A 342 13.59 -4.41 21.29
C LYS A 342 12.15 -4.34 21.81
N GLY A 343 11.94 -4.83 23.03
CA GLY A 343 10.66 -4.75 23.74
C GLY A 343 9.71 -5.93 23.54
N ALA A 344 8.70 -6.04 24.41
CA ALA A 344 7.67 -7.08 24.31
C ALA A 344 6.62 -6.73 23.24
N TYR A 345 5.85 -7.73 22.76
CA TYR A 345 4.74 -7.52 21.82
C TYR A 345 3.76 -6.42 22.29
N ILE A 346 3.41 -6.44 23.58
CA ILE A 346 2.51 -5.46 24.20
C ILE A 346 3.08 -4.04 24.11
N GLN A 347 4.40 -3.90 24.34
CA GLN A 347 5.10 -2.62 24.27
C GLN A 347 5.07 -2.06 22.85
N ARG A 348 5.41 -2.88 21.85
CA ARG A 348 5.34 -2.50 20.42
C ARG A 348 3.94 -2.08 20.01
N LYS A 349 2.92 -2.84 20.41
CA LYS A 349 1.51 -2.54 20.11
C LYS A 349 1.08 -1.19 20.70
N LYS A 350 1.50 -0.90 21.94
CA LYS A 350 1.21 0.38 22.60
C LYS A 350 1.91 1.54 21.90
N GLU A 351 3.18 1.37 21.54
CA GLU A 351 3.96 2.38 20.85
C GLU A 351 3.39 2.70 19.45
N LEU A 352 2.98 1.69 18.68
CA LEU A 352 2.26 1.89 17.41
C LEU A 352 0.98 2.71 17.59
N GLY A 353 0.23 2.44 18.65
CA GLY A 353 -0.97 3.22 18.98
C GLY A 353 -0.65 4.69 19.25
N HIS A 354 0.43 4.97 19.98
CA HIS A 354 0.87 6.34 20.23
C HIS A 354 1.37 7.04 18.95
N GLN A 355 2.13 6.35 18.11
CA GLN A 355 2.58 6.89 16.83
C GLN A 355 1.40 7.20 15.91
N LYS A 356 0.42 6.28 15.79
CA LYS A 356 -0.82 6.51 15.04
C LYS A 356 -1.55 7.75 15.54
N THR A 357 -1.66 7.88 16.86
CA THR A 357 -2.27 9.06 17.48
C THR A 357 -1.48 10.34 17.20
N ALA A 358 -0.15 10.26 17.23
CA ALA A 358 0.74 11.39 16.99
C ALA A 358 0.63 11.91 15.56
N LEU A 359 0.59 11.04 14.54
CA LEU A 359 0.37 11.50 13.16
C LEU A 359 -1.04 12.04 12.94
N LYS A 360 -2.07 11.51 13.62
CA LYS A 360 -3.42 12.11 13.57
C LYS A 360 -3.42 13.55 14.08
N ILE A 361 -2.81 13.77 15.24
CA ILE A 361 -2.67 15.11 15.82
C ILE A 361 -1.87 16.00 14.86
N TRP A 362 -0.77 15.49 14.31
CA TRP A 362 0.05 16.24 13.35
C TRP A 362 -0.74 16.63 12.12
N ASN A 363 -1.45 15.70 11.49
CA ASN A 363 -2.22 15.96 10.28
C ASN A 363 -3.38 16.92 10.54
N PHE A 364 -4.02 16.86 11.72
CA PHE A 364 -5.05 17.82 12.10
C PHE A 364 -4.50 19.25 12.23
N ILE A 365 -3.33 19.40 12.87
CA ILE A 365 -2.68 20.71 13.03
C ILE A 365 -1.99 21.17 11.73
N SER A 366 -1.79 20.28 10.74
CA SER A 366 -1.22 20.65 9.43
C SER A 366 -2.18 21.49 8.60
N ASP A 367 -3.48 21.36 8.85
CA ASP A 367 -4.46 22.01 8.01
C ASP A 367 -4.45 23.51 8.25
N PRO A 368 -4.24 24.33 7.21
CA PRO A 368 -4.28 25.76 7.36
C PRO A 368 -5.69 26.16 7.80
N LYS A 369 -5.82 26.70 9.01
CA LYS A 369 -6.95 27.57 9.34
C LYS A 369 -6.86 28.81 8.46
N LYS A 370 -8.02 29.39 8.10
CA LYS A 370 -8.11 30.61 7.27
C LYS A 370 -7.23 31.76 7.78
N ASP A 371 -6.91 31.79 9.09
CA ASP A 371 -6.24 32.92 9.74
C ASP A 371 -4.87 32.61 10.40
N ASN A 372 -4.13 31.57 9.99
CA ASN A 372 -2.88 31.16 10.69
C ASN A 372 -3.05 30.91 12.20
N MET A 373 -4.29 30.66 12.63
CA MET A 373 -4.70 30.56 14.02
C MET A 373 -4.17 29.28 14.67
N TYR A 374 -3.77 29.36 15.93
CA TYR A 374 -3.33 28.20 16.71
C TYR A 374 -4.48 27.18 16.86
N HIS A 375 -4.14 25.90 16.99
CA HIS A 375 -5.10 24.87 17.43
C HIS A 375 -5.02 24.69 18.94
N SER A 376 -6.17 24.66 19.62
CA SER A 376 -6.19 24.42 21.06
C SER A 376 -6.10 22.93 21.38
N VAL A 377 -5.63 22.56 22.58
CA VAL A 377 -5.61 21.14 23.01
C VAL A 377 -7.03 20.59 23.09
N SER A 378 -7.99 21.40 23.57
CA SER A 378 -9.39 20.97 23.68
C SER A 378 -10.04 20.73 22.31
N GLU A 379 -9.72 21.56 21.31
CA GLU A 379 -10.15 21.38 19.92
C GLU A 379 -9.62 20.05 19.36
N VAL A 380 -8.34 19.76 19.55
CA VAL A 380 -7.71 18.50 19.13
C VAL A 380 -8.37 17.30 19.82
N CYS A 381 -8.63 17.39 21.13
CA CYS A 381 -9.26 16.30 21.88
C CYS A 381 -10.69 16.03 21.41
N SER A 382 -11.46 17.09 21.15
CA SER A 382 -12.86 17.01 20.73
C SER A 382 -12.97 16.50 19.29
N ALA A 383 -12.18 17.05 18.36
CA ALA A 383 -12.23 16.69 16.94
C ALA A 383 -11.76 15.24 16.68
N LEU A 384 -10.74 14.77 17.42
CA LEU A 384 -10.21 13.41 17.26
C LEU A 384 -10.88 12.38 18.18
N LYS A 385 -11.71 12.83 19.14
CA LYS A 385 -12.26 12.02 20.24
C LYS A 385 -11.18 11.21 20.98
N ILE A 386 -10.09 11.88 21.35
CA ILE A 386 -8.96 11.27 22.05
C ILE A 386 -8.85 11.85 23.45
N HIS A 387 -8.58 10.98 24.43
CA HIS A 387 -8.42 11.40 25.81
C HIS A 387 -7.26 12.39 25.99
N LYS A 388 -7.49 13.47 26.76
CA LYS A 388 -6.54 14.56 26.98
C LYS A 388 -5.16 14.09 27.47
N ILE A 389 -5.12 13.06 28.32
CA ILE A 389 -3.85 12.47 28.81
C ILE A 389 -2.97 11.97 27.66
N THR A 390 -3.55 11.27 26.69
CA THR A 390 -2.80 10.71 25.55
C THR A 390 -2.28 11.82 24.64
N VAL A 391 -3.11 12.84 24.38
CA VAL A 391 -2.72 14.02 23.60
C VAL A 391 -1.57 14.76 24.29
N MET A 392 -1.70 15.04 25.59
CA MET A 392 -0.68 15.73 26.37
C MET A 392 0.64 14.96 26.45
N LEU A 393 0.61 13.62 26.51
CA LEU A 393 1.82 12.79 26.49
C LEU A 393 2.62 13.02 25.20
N ILE A 394 1.94 13.06 24.05
CA ILE A 394 2.55 13.29 22.73
C ILE A 394 3.07 14.73 22.63
N LEU A 395 2.24 15.71 22.97
CA LEU A 395 2.60 17.13 22.87
C LEU A 395 3.78 17.51 23.79
N ARG A 396 3.85 16.97 25.01
CA ARG A 396 5.00 17.18 25.91
C ARG A 396 6.30 16.68 25.28
N LYS A 397 6.27 15.54 24.59
CA LYS A 397 7.44 15.01 23.88
C LYS A 397 7.86 15.96 22.75
N TRP A 398 6.90 16.46 21.97
CA TRP A 398 7.15 17.39 20.88
C TRP A 398 7.70 18.74 21.36
N LEU A 399 7.20 19.27 22.48
CA LEU A 399 7.71 20.50 23.10
C LEU A 399 9.16 20.34 23.58
N ASN A 400 9.46 19.22 24.25
CA ASN A 400 10.82 18.91 24.70
C ASN A 400 11.82 18.81 23.54
N LEU A 401 11.36 18.37 22.36
CA LEU A 401 12.15 18.25 21.14
C LEU A 401 12.07 19.49 20.24
N LYS A 402 11.36 20.56 20.66
CA LYS A 402 11.14 21.80 19.91
C LYS A 402 10.54 21.58 18.51
N ILE A 403 9.69 20.57 18.36
CA ILE A 403 8.96 20.25 17.12
C ILE A 403 7.74 21.16 16.94
N ILE A 404 7.12 21.51 18.08
CA ILE A 404 5.99 22.43 18.16
C ILE A 404 6.31 23.58 19.12
N GLU A 405 5.57 24.67 18.96
CA GLU A 405 5.54 25.80 19.87
C GLU A 405 4.20 25.83 20.59
N LYS A 406 4.25 26.27 21.84
CA LYS A 406 3.11 26.37 22.75
C LYS A 406 2.90 27.84 23.10
N ARG A 407 1.69 28.34 22.90
CA ARG A 407 1.23 29.65 23.38
C ARG A 407 0.06 29.45 24.35
N ARG A 408 -0.09 30.33 25.33
CA ARG A 408 -1.32 30.36 26.14
C ARG A 408 -2.42 31.05 25.32
N VAL A 409 -3.65 30.54 25.43
CA VAL A 409 -4.85 31.21 24.91
C VAL A 409 -5.46 32.00 26.06
N ASP A 410 -5.90 33.22 25.79
CA ASP A 410 -6.27 34.26 26.76
C ASP A 410 -7.13 33.77 27.93
N ARG A 411 -6.59 33.90 29.15
CA ARG A 411 -7.26 34.07 30.46
C ARG A 411 -6.22 34.16 31.59
N ALA A 412 -6.65 34.72 32.73
CA ALA A 412 -5.83 35.11 33.87
C ALA A 412 -5.00 33.96 34.50
N TRP A 413 -3.88 34.32 35.13
CA TRP A 413 -2.82 33.44 35.61
C TRP A 413 -3.22 32.32 36.59
N TYR A 414 -4.40 32.45 37.23
CA TYR A 414 -4.89 31.58 38.31
C TYR A 414 -5.85 30.47 37.84
N ASP A 415 -6.35 30.51 36.61
CA ASP A 415 -7.28 29.49 36.12
C ASP A 415 -6.51 28.20 35.79
N ARG A 416 -6.79 27.08 36.48
CA ARG A 416 -6.13 25.78 36.25
C ARG A 416 -6.65 25.05 35.01
N SER A 417 -7.70 25.55 34.36
CA SER A 417 -8.30 24.99 33.15
C SER A 417 -7.57 25.36 31.85
N ILE A 418 -6.38 25.99 31.95
CA ILE A 418 -5.57 26.53 30.84
C ILE A 418 -5.54 25.61 29.62
N ASP A 419 -6.18 26.05 28.55
CA ASP A 419 -6.00 25.49 27.22
C ASP A 419 -4.76 26.09 26.56
N PHE A 420 -4.06 25.27 25.77
CA PHE A 420 -2.81 25.66 25.15
C PHE A 420 -2.96 25.66 23.63
N ALA A 421 -2.55 26.76 23.04
CA ALA A 421 -2.46 26.94 21.60
C ALA A 421 -1.17 26.26 21.10
N ILE A 422 -1.30 25.43 20.06
CA ILE A 422 -0.22 24.67 19.46
C ILE A 422 0.05 25.21 18.05
N ARG A 423 1.32 25.45 17.74
CA ARG A 423 1.80 25.79 16.39
C ARG A 423 2.96 24.90 15.98
N LYS A 424 3.04 24.60 14.69
CA LYS A 424 4.13 23.80 14.13
C LYS A 424 5.39 24.62 13.93
N LYS A 425 6.53 23.99 14.20
CA LYS A 425 7.85 24.52 13.87
C LYS A 425 8.58 23.66 12.83
N ALA A 426 8.41 22.34 12.90
CA ALA A 426 8.97 21.41 11.93
C ALA A 426 8.09 21.27 10.67
N LYS A 427 8.73 21.05 9.51
CA LYS A 427 8.04 20.77 8.24
C LYS A 427 7.36 19.39 8.25
N GLU A 428 8.06 18.39 8.77
CA GLU A 428 7.60 17.00 8.85
C GLU A 428 7.66 16.50 10.29
N LEU A 429 6.80 15.52 10.62
CA LEU A 429 6.85 14.86 11.92
C LEU A 429 7.89 13.71 11.86
N PRO A 430 8.98 13.78 12.63
CA PRO A 430 9.88 12.64 12.76
C PRO A 430 9.22 11.50 13.54
N TYR A 431 9.62 10.26 13.25
CA TYR A 431 9.18 9.10 14.02
C TYR A 431 9.92 9.03 15.36
N LEU A 432 9.14 8.92 16.44
CA LEU A 432 9.62 9.03 17.81
C LEU A 432 9.00 7.95 18.69
N LEU A 433 9.72 7.61 19.76
CA LEU A 433 9.18 6.86 20.89
C LEU A 433 8.49 7.81 21.88
N TYR A 434 7.23 7.51 22.19
CA TYR A 434 6.40 8.25 23.12
C TYR A 434 6.37 7.63 24.51
N THR A 435 6.59 6.31 24.60
CA THR A 435 6.71 5.64 25.88
C THR A 435 8.15 5.64 26.39
N ASN A 436 8.33 6.09 27.65
CA ASN A 436 9.56 5.87 28.38
C ASN A 436 9.49 4.47 29.00
N PHE A 437 9.84 3.42 28.26
CA PHE A 437 9.98 2.10 28.85
C PHE A 437 11.11 2.15 29.89
N LYS A 438 10.78 2.03 31.17
CA LYS A 438 11.78 1.81 32.21
C LYS A 438 12.56 0.55 31.79
N LYS A 439 13.88 0.67 31.62
CA LYS A 439 14.74 -0.51 31.50
C LYS A 439 14.40 -1.40 32.69
N ALA A 440 14.11 -2.68 32.47
CA ALA A 440 13.96 -3.61 33.57
C ALA A 440 15.24 -3.48 34.40
N LYS A 441 15.14 -2.99 35.64
CA LYS A 441 16.26 -3.08 36.58
C LYS A 441 16.59 -4.56 36.62
N ASN A 442 17.82 -4.93 36.24
CA ASN A 442 18.31 -6.29 36.40
C ASN A 442 18.09 -6.65 37.88
N LYS A 443 17.04 -7.43 38.16
CA LYS A 443 16.72 -7.95 39.50
C LYS A 443 17.71 -9.02 39.97
N LYS A 444 18.91 -9.09 39.36
CA LYS A 444 19.97 -10.05 39.70
C LYS A 444 20.93 -9.53 40.79
N THR A 445 20.95 -8.25 41.12
CA THR A 445 21.87 -7.68 42.14
C THR A 445 21.26 -7.47 43.52
N LEU A 446 20.04 -7.98 43.80
CA LEU A 446 19.38 -7.83 45.10
C LEU A 446 19.10 -9.14 45.84
N ARG A 447 19.68 -10.26 45.39
CA ARG A 447 19.57 -11.59 46.03
C ARG A 447 20.89 -12.13 46.59
N SER A 448 21.96 -11.32 46.64
CA SER A 448 23.24 -11.70 47.25
C SER A 448 23.53 -10.98 48.56
N LEU A 449 22.50 -10.39 49.19
CA LEU A 449 22.58 -9.77 50.52
C LEU A 449 21.29 -10.11 51.27
N LYS A 450 21.15 -11.36 51.65
CA LYS A 450 20.37 -11.83 52.80
C LYS A 450 20.94 -13.14 53.28
#